data_AF-A0A965B545-F1
#
_entry.id   AF-A0A965B545-F1
#
_cell.length_a   1.000
_cell.length_b   1.000
_cell.length_c   1.000
_cell.angle_alpha   90.00
_cell.angle_beta   90.00
_cell.angle_gamma   90.00
#
_symmetry.space_group_name_H-M   'P 1'
#
loop_
_entity.id
_entity.type
_entity.pdbx_description
1 polymer ?
#
loop_
_entity_poly.entity_id
_entity_poly.type
_entity_poly.pdbx_seq_one_letter_code
_entity_poly.pdbx_strand_id
1 'polypeptide(L)'
;AVLGAIEIGDEPLLDVLQRELHRRTGVLVPVDAFDLDKVPAHLRLTFAVEAPDGTEVARGKDLRALQDRLADQTRRAVSDALAPSLERSGLRSWPDDLEELPRCVERDGVRGYPGLVDSPVGVDIRVFATEPERDAAMRGGYRRLLRLGAASPVKSLEKKLDPRRRLTLSANPDGSLSALLDDCVDAAVDVLSGPPVWTGTEFAAAQRRVSEGLPNATEAILERVEKVVIELHTVQVGLPADPPPAHAEAVVDMRDQITGLLPRGFVAAAGAAHLGDLARYLTAIRRRLERLPQAPSADRDRMQRVHTLQEAYDDLVGALSPGRAAADDVRDIAWMIQEFRVSLWAQQLGTPKPVSEQRIYRAIDAVLS
;
A
#
# COMPACT_ATOMS: atom_id res chain seq x y z
N ALA A 1 4.20 -38.28 -22.35
CA ALA A 1 5.59 -38.76 -22.23
C ALA A 1 6.47 -37.86 -21.37
N VAL A 2 6.42 -36.53 -21.56
CA VAL A 2 7.18 -35.53 -20.76
C VAL A 2 6.61 -35.40 -19.33
N LEU A 3 5.29 -35.21 -19.21
CA LEU A 3 4.60 -35.01 -17.92
C LEU A 3 4.80 -36.15 -16.90
N GLY A 4 5.02 -37.39 -17.36
CA GLY A 4 5.21 -38.55 -16.48
C GLY A 4 6.58 -38.63 -15.81
N ALA A 5 7.51 -37.72 -16.14
CA ALA A 5 8.82 -37.61 -15.49
C ALA A 5 8.99 -36.29 -14.71
N ILE A 6 7.91 -35.53 -14.58
CA ILE A 6 7.88 -34.30 -13.78
C ILE A 6 7.41 -34.69 -12.39
N GLU A 7 8.26 -34.47 -11.38
CA GLU A 7 7.85 -34.53 -9.98
C GLU A 7 7.05 -33.27 -9.63
N ILE A 8 5.97 -33.43 -8.87
CA ILE A 8 5.16 -32.31 -8.40
C ILE A 8 5.99 -31.55 -7.35
N GLY A 9 6.21 -30.25 -7.58
CA GLY A 9 6.95 -29.35 -6.70
C GLY A 9 6.55 -27.90 -6.93
N ASP A 10 7.20 -26.96 -6.24
CA ASP A 10 6.83 -25.54 -6.21
C ASP A 10 7.34 -24.70 -7.40
N GLU A 11 7.91 -25.34 -8.42
CA GLU A 11 8.45 -24.66 -9.60
C GLU A 11 7.35 -24.48 -10.68
N PRO A 12 7.30 -23.35 -11.42
CA PRO A 12 6.27 -23.13 -12.43
C PRO A 12 6.27 -24.19 -13.53
N LEU A 13 5.07 -24.68 -13.89
CA LEU A 13 4.90 -25.82 -14.82
C LEU A 13 5.63 -25.63 -16.16
N LEU A 14 5.62 -24.41 -16.71
CA LEU A 14 6.23 -24.12 -18.00
C LEU A 14 7.77 -24.18 -17.94
N ASP A 15 8.38 -23.76 -16.84
CA ASP A 15 9.83 -23.84 -16.64
C ASP A 15 10.29 -25.30 -16.56
N VAL A 16 9.52 -26.12 -15.85
CA VAL A 16 9.79 -27.57 -15.75
C VAL A 16 9.59 -28.25 -17.11
N LEU A 17 8.55 -27.86 -17.87
CA LEU A 17 8.29 -28.36 -19.22
C LEU A 17 9.41 -27.97 -20.19
N GLN A 18 9.86 -26.72 -20.20
CA GLN A 18 10.99 -26.26 -20.99
C GLN A 18 12.24 -27.10 -20.67
N ARG A 19 12.59 -27.24 -19.39
CA ARG A 19 13.77 -27.99 -18.94
C ARG A 19 13.70 -29.45 -19.40
N GLU A 20 12.55 -30.09 -19.23
CA GLU A 20 12.38 -31.50 -19.57
C GLU A 20 12.33 -31.74 -21.08
N LEU A 21 11.72 -30.84 -21.85
CA LEU A 21 11.74 -30.86 -23.32
C LEU A 21 13.16 -30.67 -23.84
N HIS A 22 13.91 -29.71 -23.29
CA HIS A 22 15.30 -29.49 -23.64
C HIS A 22 16.16 -30.71 -23.32
N ARG A 23 16.01 -31.30 -22.12
CA ARG A 23 16.73 -32.50 -21.71
C ARG A 23 16.50 -33.68 -22.66
N ARG A 24 15.28 -33.87 -23.17
CA ARG A 24 14.93 -35.01 -24.02
C ARG A 24 15.22 -34.81 -25.50
N THR A 25 15.05 -33.59 -25.99
CA THR A 25 15.08 -33.31 -27.44
C THR A 25 16.31 -32.50 -27.87
N GLY A 26 17.03 -31.88 -26.92
CA GLY A 26 18.11 -30.92 -27.19
C GLY A 26 17.61 -29.55 -27.68
N VAL A 27 16.32 -29.39 -27.93
CA VAL A 27 15.71 -28.14 -28.41
C VAL A 27 15.26 -27.31 -27.22
N LEU A 28 15.75 -26.07 -27.13
CA LEU A 28 15.27 -25.11 -26.15
C LEU A 28 13.97 -24.48 -26.68
N VAL A 29 12.85 -24.78 -26.04
CA VAL A 29 11.56 -24.11 -26.29
C VAL A 29 11.40 -23.05 -25.21
N PRO A 30 11.54 -21.75 -25.53
CA PRO A 30 11.45 -20.71 -24.51
C PRO A 30 10.03 -20.63 -23.92
N VAL A 31 9.91 -20.23 -22.66
CA VAL A 31 8.63 -20.21 -21.90
C VAL A 31 7.55 -19.39 -22.61
N ASP A 32 7.94 -18.28 -23.26
CA ASP A 32 7.05 -17.41 -24.02
C ASP A 32 6.52 -18.02 -25.33
N ALA A 33 7.11 -19.12 -25.80
CA ALA A 33 6.61 -19.87 -26.96
C ALA A 33 5.40 -20.76 -26.61
N PHE A 34 5.09 -20.97 -25.33
CA PHE A 34 3.91 -21.72 -24.90
C PHE A 34 2.66 -20.84 -24.91
N ASP A 35 1.84 -21.04 -25.94
CA ASP A 35 0.53 -20.40 -26.05
C ASP A 35 -0.54 -21.26 -25.33
N LEU A 36 -0.75 -20.98 -24.03
CA LEU A 36 -1.73 -21.67 -23.21
C LEU A 36 -3.18 -21.45 -23.68
N ASP A 37 -3.43 -20.40 -24.45
CA ASP A 37 -4.76 -20.11 -25.00
C ASP A 37 -5.16 -21.05 -26.13
N LYS A 38 -4.19 -21.75 -26.74
CA LYS A 38 -4.46 -22.82 -27.72
C LYS A 38 -4.77 -24.17 -27.08
N VAL A 39 -4.53 -24.34 -25.78
CA VAL A 39 -4.89 -25.58 -25.07
C VAL A 39 -6.42 -25.66 -24.95
N PRO A 40 -7.08 -26.72 -25.45
CA PRO A 40 -8.51 -26.89 -25.30
C PRO A 40 -8.95 -26.77 -23.83
N ALA A 41 -10.08 -26.11 -23.58
CA ALA A 41 -10.52 -25.82 -22.21
C ALA A 41 -10.56 -27.06 -21.31
N HIS A 42 -10.97 -28.22 -21.82
CA HIS A 42 -11.05 -29.48 -21.06
C HIS A 42 -9.69 -30.05 -20.61
N LEU A 43 -8.57 -29.57 -21.18
CA LEU A 43 -7.20 -29.94 -20.77
C LEU A 43 -6.55 -28.91 -19.85
N ARG A 44 -7.20 -27.78 -19.58
CA ARG A 44 -6.74 -26.78 -18.61
C ARG A 44 -7.16 -27.16 -17.19
N LEU A 45 -6.39 -26.74 -16.20
CA LEU A 45 -6.72 -26.92 -14.80
C LEU A 45 -8.09 -26.31 -14.48
N THR A 46 -8.86 -26.99 -13.63
CA THR A 46 -10.18 -26.53 -13.18
C THR A 46 -10.14 -26.39 -11.68
N PHE A 47 -10.54 -25.23 -11.19
CA PHE A 47 -10.75 -24.95 -9.78
C PHE A 47 -12.21 -25.21 -9.45
N ALA A 48 -12.45 -25.94 -8.37
CA ALA A 48 -13.76 -26.11 -7.76
C ALA A 48 -13.65 -25.66 -6.29
N VAL A 49 -14.64 -24.91 -5.83
CA VAL A 49 -14.78 -24.52 -4.43
C VAL A 49 -15.88 -25.36 -3.84
N GLU A 50 -15.55 -26.08 -2.77
CA GLU A 50 -16.47 -26.96 -2.05
C GLU A 50 -16.82 -26.35 -0.69
N ALA A 51 -18.07 -26.52 -0.27
CA ALA A 51 -18.52 -26.22 1.07
C ALA A 51 -17.97 -27.26 2.07
N PRO A 52 -18.03 -27.00 3.40
CA PRO A 52 -17.54 -27.92 4.41
C PRO A 52 -18.20 -29.32 4.38
N ASP A 53 -19.37 -29.45 3.75
CA ASP A 53 -20.08 -30.72 3.57
C ASP A 53 -19.72 -31.44 2.25
N GLY A 54 -18.78 -30.90 1.47
CA GLY A 54 -18.35 -31.44 0.18
C GLY A 54 -19.21 -31.00 -1.00
N THR A 55 -20.20 -30.13 -0.80
CA THR A 55 -21.03 -29.61 -1.90
C THR A 55 -20.24 -28.62 -2.75
N GLU A 56 -20.20 -28.82 -4.08
CA GLU A 56 -19.58 -27.86 -4.99
C GLU A 56 -20.37 -26.55 -5.03
N VAL A 57 -19.76 -25.46 -4.56
CA VAL A 57 -20.32 -24.11 -4.53
C VAL A 57 -20.14 -23.41 -5.87
N ALA A 58 -18.95 -23.53 -6.46
CA ALA A 58 -18.66 -22.97 -7.77
C ALA A 58 -17.45 -23.63 -8.43
N ARG A 59 -17.37 -23.53 -9.75
CA ARG A 59 -16.26 -24.06 -10.56
C ARG A 59 -15.85 -23.06 -11.64
N GLY A 60 -14.57 -23.06 -11.98
CA GLY A 60 -13.99 -22.16 -12.97
C GLY A 60 -12.65 -22.64 -13.52
N LYS A 61 -12.26 -22.09 -14.66
CA LYS A 61 -10.93 -22.28 -15.25
C LYS A 61 -9.93 -21.19 -14.84
N ASP A 62 -10.45 -20.09 -14.32
CA ASP A 62 -9.71 -18.95 -13.82
C ASP A 62 -10.00 -18.83 -12.31
N LEU A 63 -8.96 -19.03 -11.49
CA LEU A 63 -9.06 -18.98 -10.04
C LEU A 63 -9.41 -17.57 -9.55
N ARG A 64 -8.85 -16.54 -10.17
CA ARG A 64 -9.06 -15.15 -9.77
C ARG A 64 -10.50 -14.73 -10.05
N ALA A 65 -10.99 -15.01 -11.25
CA ALA A 65 -12.39 -14.76 -11.60
C ALA A 65 -13.37 -15.56 -10.72
N LEU A 66 -12.98 -16.78 -10.30
CA LEU A 66 -13.77 -17.60 -9.38
C LEU A 66 -13.81 -16.98 -7.97
N GLN A 67 -12.65 -16.56 -7.44
CA GLN A 67 -12.52 -15.89 -6.14
C GLN A 67 -13.30 -14.57 -6.11
N ASP A 68 -13.16 -13.71 -7.12
CA ASP A 68 -13.85 -12.42 -7.20
C ASP A 68 -15.37 -12.60 -7.18
N ARG A 69 -15.88 -13.54 -7.99
CA ARG A 69 -17.32 -13.85 -8.05
C ARG A 69 -17.86 -14.35 -6.71
N LEU A 70 -17.14 -15.24 -6.02
CA LEU A 70 -17.55 -15.78 -4.74
C LEU A 70 -17.48 -14.71 -3.64
N ALA A 71 -16.43 -13.88 -3.62
CA ALA A 71 -16.30 -12.76 -2.69
C ALA A 71 -17.48 -11.78 -2.83
N ASP A 72 -17.91 -11.46 -4.06
CA ASP A 72 -19.10 -10.65 -4.32
C ASP A 72 -20.39 -11.28 -3.79
N GLN A 73 -20.57 -12.58 -4.01
CA GLN A 73 -21.73 -13.31 -3.51
C GLN A 73 -21.77 -13.33 -1.98
N THR A 74 -20.64 -13.61 -1.32
CA THR A 74 -20.53 -13.59 0.14
C THR A 74 -20.80 -12.19 0.70
N ARG A 75 -20.22 -11.12 0.12
CA ARG A 75 -20.47 -9.74 0.55
C ARG A 75 -21.95 -9.36 0.47
N ARG A 76 -22.63 -9.74 -0.61
CA ARG A 76 -24.08 -9.49 -0.77
C ARG A 76 -24.89 -10.25 0.28
N ALA A 77 -24.62 -11.55 0.46
CA ALA A 77 -25.32 -12.36 1.46
C ALA A 77 -25.16 -11.81 2.89
N VAL A 78 -23.94 -11.36 3.23
CA VAL A 78 -23.63 -10.71 4.51
C VAL A 78 -24.40 -9.40 4.67
N SER A 79 -24.37 -8.53 3.66
CA SER A 79 -25.09 -7.24 3.69
C SER A 79 -26.60 -7.47 3.80
N ASP A 80 -27.20 -8.34 2.97
CA ASP A 80 -28.64 -8.59 2.99
C ASP A 80 -29.14 -9.17 4.33
N ALA A 81 -28.36 -10.05 4.96
CA ALA A 81 -28.74 -10.68 6.23
C ALA A 81 -28.60 -9.73 7.44
N LEU A 82 -27.57 -8.87 7.44
CA LEU A 82 -27.09 -8.17 8.64
C LEU A 82 -27.24 -6.63 8.59
N ALA A 83 -27.42 -6.04 7.41
CA ALA A 83 -27.54 -4.58 7.25
C ALA A 83 -28.70 -3.91 8.01
N PRO A 84 -29.92 -4.49 8.09
CA PRO A 84 -31.08 -3.77 8.63
C PRO A 84 -30.95 -3.32 10.08
N SER A 85 -30.08 -3.94 10.88
CA SER A 85 -29.90 -3.63 12.29
C SER A 85 -28.71 -2.72 12.60
N LEU A 86 -27.75 -2.57 11.67
CA LEU A 86 -26.44 -2.00 12.02
C LEU A 86 -25.88 -0.97 11.04
N GLU A 87 -26.30 -0.99 9.77
CA GLU A 87 -25.78 -0.01 8.81
C GLU A 87 -26.28 1.41 9.12
N ARG A 88 -25.37 2.36 8.97
CA ARG A 88 -25.58 3.81 9.15
C ARG A 88 -24.80 4.53 8.06
N SER A 89 -25.28 5.67 7.59
CA SER A 89 -24.60 6.45 6.55
C SER A 89 -24.44 7.91 6.93
N GLY A 90 -23.37 8.53 6.45
CA GLY A 90 -23.14 9.98 6.61
C GLY A 90 -22.93 10.43 8.06
N LEU A 91 -22.39 9.55 8.91
CA LEU A 91 -22.04 9.88 10.29
C LEU A 91 -20.99 10.99 10.33
N ARG A 92 -21.17 11.92 11.25
CA ARG A 92 -20.22 13.00 11.55
C ARG A 92 -19.67 12.95 12.98
N SER A 93 -20.25 12.09 13.79
CA SER A 93 -19.86 11.73 15.15
C SER A 93 -20.25 10.28 15.40
N TRP A 94 -19.80 9.72 16.52
CA TRP A 94 -20.29 8.43 16.99
C TRP A 94 -21.83 8.46 17.12
N PRO A 95 -22.57 7.40 16.69
CA PRO A 95 -24.03 7.39 16.80
C PRO A 95 -24.50 7.39 18.25
N ASP A 96 -25.44 8.28 18.61
CA ASP A 96 -25.95 8.39 19.99
C ASP A 96 -26.74 7.14 20.44
N ASP A 97 -27.30 6.39 19.50
CA ASP A 97 -28.06 5.15 19.73
C ASP A 97 -27.19 3.89 19.79
N LEU A 98 -25.86 4.02 19.63
CA LEU A 98 -24.93 2.90 19.60
C LEU A 98 -23.91 3.03 20.73
N GLU A 99 -23.99 2.16 21.74
CA GLU A 99 -22.98 2.16 22.81
C GLU A 99 -21.67 1.50 22.36
N GLU A 100 -21.78 0.37 21.65
CA GLU A 100 -20.67 -0.44 21.16
C GLU A 100 -20.95 -0.91 19.73
N LEU A 101 -19.96 -0.75 18.85
CA LEU A 101 -19.96 -1.40 17.55
C LEU A 101 -19.50 -2.85 17.75
N PRO A 102 -20.34 -3.87 17.48
CA PRO A 102 -19.95 -5.25 17.66
C PRO A 102 -18.84 -5.63 16.68
N ARG A 103 -17.84 -6.39 17.15
CA ARG A 103 -16.72 -6.86 16.32
C ARG A 103 -17.13 -7.91 15.29
N CYS A 104 -18.17 -8.66 15.60
CA CYS A 104 -18.71 -9.75 14.81
C CYS A 104 -20.22 -9.85 15.08
N VAL A 105 -20.98 -10.09 14.03
CA VAL A 105 -22.42 -10.37 14.10
C VAL A 105 -22.71 -11.64 13.31
N GLU A 106 -23.66 -12.44 13.77
CA GLU A 106 -24.04 -13.68 13.11
C GLU A 106 -25.57 -13.80 13.08
N ARG A 107 -26.13 -14.13 11.91
CA ARG A 107 -27.56 -14.34 11.72
C ARG A 107 -27.79 -15.43 10.68
N ASP A 108 -28.64 -16.40 10.99
CA ASP A 108 -28.99 -17.50 10.08
C ASP A 108 -27.76 -18.23 9.50
N GLY A 109 -26.70 -18.36 10.32
CA GLY A 109 -25.41 -18.97 9.94
C GLY A 109 -24.49 -18.08 9.11
N VAL A 110 -24.90 -16.86 8.78
CA VAL A 110 -24.09 -15.86 8.07
C VAL A 110 -23.37 -14.97 9.07
N ARG A 111 -22.05 -14.97 9.03
CA ARG A 111 -21.18 -14.12 9.85
C ARG A 111 -20.75 -12.86 9.09
N GLY A 112 -20.75 -11.73 9.78
CA GLY A 112 -20.28 -10.46 9.24
C GLY A 112 -19.52 -9.63 10.27
N TYR A 113 -18.71 -8.71 9.76
CA TYR A 113 -17.76 -7.91 10.54
C TYR A 113 -18.06 -6.43 10.35
N PRO A 114 -18.74 -5.78 11.28
CA PRO A 114 -19.06 -4.36 11.20
C PRO A 114 -17.83 -3.46 11.32
N GLY A 115 -17.78 -2.39 10.54
CA GLY A 115 -16.72 -1.41 10.58
C GLY A 115 -17.14 -0.04 10.08
N LEU A 116 -16.36 0.97 10.48
CA LEU A 116 -16.46 2.32 9.96
C LEU A 116 -15.76 2.41 8.60
N VAL A 117 -16.38 3.04 7.62
CA VAL A 117 -15.77 3.29 6.30
C VAL A 117 -15.93 4.74 5.92
N ASP A 118 -14.87 5.33 5.37
CA ASP A 118 -14.91 6.70 4.84
C ASP A 118 -15.89 6.76 3.66
N SER A 119 -16.74 7.80 3.64
CA SER A 119 -17.71 8.03 2.57
C SER A 119 -17.70 9.50 2.13
N PRO A 120 -18.12 9.82 0.89
CA PRO A 120 -18.05 11.21 0.39
C PRO A 120 -18.77 12.24 1.28
N VAL A 121 -19.80 11.82 2.02
CA VAL A 121 -20.64 12.68 2.86
C VAL A 121 -20.33 12.58 4.36
N GLY A 122 -19.44 11.68 4.77
CA GLY A 122 -19.14 11.44 6.19
C GLY A 122 -18.44 10.11 6.42
N VAL A 123 -18.98 9.32 7.33
CA VAL A 123 -18.54 7.94 7.61
C VAL A 123 -19.75 7.05 7.65
N ASP A 124 -19.64 5.86 7.07
CA ASP A 124 -20.70 4.85 7.12
C ASP A 124 -20.31 3.72 8.08
N ILE A 125 -21.29 3.07 8.68
CA ILE A 125 -21.12 1.74 9.28
C ILE A 125 -21.56 0.72 8.23
N ARG A 126 -20.66 -0.19 7.87
CA ARG A 126 -20.89 -1.28 6.91
C ARG A 126 -20.51 -2.62 7.51
N VAL A 127 -21.13 -3.69 7.03
CA VAL A 127 -20.79 -5.07 7.42
C VAL A 127 -19.94 -5.70 6.33
N PHE A 128 -18.74 -6.14 6.68
CA PHE A 128 -17.78 -6.80 5.79
C PHE A 128 -17.85 -8.32 5.92
N ALA A 129 -17.43 -9.03 4.88
CA ALA A 129 -17.44 -10.50 4.88
C ALA A 129 -16.32 -11.09 5.74
N THR A 130 -15.20 -10.36 5.90
CA THR A 130 -14.02 -10.84 6.64
C THR A 130 -13.45 -9.77 7.56
N GLU A 131 -12.75 -10.18 8.63
CA GLU A 131 -12.04 -9.26 9.53
C GLU A 131 -10.98 -8.42 8.81
N PRO A 132 -10.12 -8.98 7.93
CA PRO A 132 -9.10 -8.18 7.23
C PRO A 132 -9.69 -7.08 6.34
N GLU A 133 -10.80 -7.36 5.64
CA GLU A 133 -11.49 -6.33 4.84
C GLU A 133 -12.03 -5.21 5.73
N ARG A 134 -12.63 -5.58 6.87
CA ARG A 134 -13.12 -4.63 7.87
C ARG A 134 -11.99 -3.79 8.45
N ASP A 135 -10.88 -4.41 8.84
CA ASP A 135 -9.72 -3.71 9.43
C ASP A 135 -9.11 -2.71 8.46
N ALA A 136 -9.00 -3.08 7.17
CA ALA A 136 -8.50 -2.21 6.12
C ALA A 136 -9.37 -0.94 5.96
N ALA A 137 -10.70 -1.07 6.03
CA ALA A 137 -11.62 0.06 5.95
C ALA A 137 -11.72 0.86 7.26
N MET A 138 -11.72 0.17 8.41
CA MET A 138 -11.94 0.72 9.75
C MET A 138 -10.98 1.86 10.07
N ARG A 139 -9.71 1.72 9.70
CA ARG A 139 -8.69 2.74 9.96
C ARG A 139 -9.05 4.08 9.30
N GLY A 140 -9.45 4.05 8.02
CA GLY A 140 -9.84 5.24 7.27
C GLY A 140 -11.12 5.88 7.81
N GLY A 141 -12.15 5.07 8.07
CA GLY A 141 -13.43 5.55 8.63
C GLY A 141 -13.27 6.14 10.04
N TYR A 142 -12.49 5.49 10.90
CA TYR A 142 -12.22 5.97 12.27
C TYR A 142 -11.48 7.32 12.26
N ARG A 143 -10.41 7.43 11.49
CA ARG A 143 -9.66 8.69 11.28
C ARG A 143 -10.58 9.80 10.78
N ARG A 144 -11.39 9.51 9.76
CA ARG A 144 -12.35 10.46 9.18
C ARG A 144 -13.37 10.94 10.21
N LEU A 145 -13.92 10.05 11.02
CA LEU A 145 -14.92 10.40 12.02
C LEU A 145 -14.35 11.34 13.09
N LEU A 146 -13.13 11.06 13.55
CA LEU A 146 -12.40 11.94 14.47
C LEU A 146 -12.10 13.31 13.83
N ARG A 147 -11.65 13.32 12.57
CA ARG A 147 -11.33 14.53 11.80
C ARG A 147 -12.55 15.45 11.62
N LEU A 148 -13.74 14.88 11.41
CA LEU A 148 -15.00 15.61 11.27
C LEU A 148 -15.44 16.28 12.58
N GLY A 149 -15.11 15.67 13.72
CA GLY A 149 -15.42 16.17 15.05
C GLY A 149 -14.41 17.19 15.61
N ALA A 150 -13.30 17.47 14.92
CA ALA A 150 -12.22 18.33 15.41
C ALA A 150 -12.10 19.63 14.61
N ALA A 151 -11.80 20.74 15.30
CA ALA A 151 -11.53 22.03 14.66
C ALA A 151 -10.20 21.99 13.91
N SER A 152 -10.21 22.40 12.63
CA SER A 152 -9.00 22.41 11.80
C SER A 152 -8.00 23.49 12.25
N PRO A 153 -6.71 23.15 12.50
CA PRO A 153 -5.67 24.14 12.81
C PRO A 153 -5.07 24.82 11.57
N VAL A 154 -5.51 24.48 10.34
CA VAL A 154 -4.89 24.98 9.09
C VAL A 154 -4.80 26.50 9.05
N LYS A 155 -5.91 27.22 9.26
CA LYS A 155 -5.92 28.69 9.19
C LYS A 155 -5.03 29.37 10.23
N SER A 156 -4.89 28.79 11.42
CA SER A 156 -4.04 29.35 12.47
C SER A 156 -2.56 29.08 12.18
N LEU A 157 -2.23 27.89 11.69
CA LEU A 157 -0.88 27.53 11.25
C LEU A 157 -0.44 28.35 10.04
N GLU A 158 -1.29 28.51 9.02
CA GLU A 158 -0.96 29.33 7.84
C GLU A 158 -0.53 30.76 8.17
N LYS A 159 -1.15 31.35 9.21
CA LYS A 159 -0.83 32.70 9.70
C LYS A 159 0.47 32.77 10.49
N LYS A 160 0.91 31.66 11.10
CA LYS A 160 2.17 31.58 11.85
C LYS A 160 3.39 31.40 10.93
N LEU A 161 3.20 30.90 9.72
CA LEU A 161 4.30 30.65 8.78
C LEU A 161 4.91 31.95 8.28
N ASP A 162 6.21 32.13 8.50
CA ASP A 162 6.97 33.25 7.92
C ASP A 162 7.10 33.13 6.39
N PRO A 163 7.41 34.23 5.68
CA PRO A 163 7.49 34.22 4.22
C PRO A 163 8.48 33.20 3.62
N ARG A 164 9.59 32.88 4.32
CA ARG A 164 10.60 31.94 3.82
C ARG A 164 10.09 30.50 3.92
N ARG A 165 9.45 30.14 5.04
CA ARG A 165 8.81 28.83 5.21
C ARG A 165 7.69 28.64 4.20
N ARG A 166 6.85 29.66 3.98
CA ARG A 166 5.78 29.63 2.97
C ARG A 166 6.32 29.40 1.56
N LEU A 167 7.42 30.06 1.19
CA LEU A 167 8.06 29.87 -0.11
C LEU A 167 8.63 28.45 -0.24
N THR A 168 9.32 27.96 0.78
CA THR A 168 9.88 26.60 0.81
C THR A 168 8.79 25.56 0.60
N LEU A 169 7.69 25.66 1.36
CA LEU A 169 6.57 24.73 1.29
C LEU A 169 5.71 24.89 0.03
N SER A 170 5.91 25.93 -0.79
CA SER A 170 5.11 26.15 -2.01
C SER A 170 5.39 25.12 -3.11
N ALA A 171 6.55 24.46 -3.08
CA ALA A 171 6.95 23.42 -4.02
C ALA A 171 6.44 22.02 -3.62
N ASN A 172 5.48 21.93 -2.69
CA ASN A 172 4.99 20.65 -2.20
C ASN A 172 4.18 19.86 -3.27
N PRO A 173 4.19 18.52 -3.20
CA PRO A 173 3.44 17.65 -4.12
C PRO A 173 1.90 17.78 -4.06
N ASP A 174 1.33 18.25 -2.94
CA ASP A 174 -0.13 18.37 -2.74
C ASP A 174 -0.75 19.52 -3.55
N GLY A 175 0.09 20.34 -4.18
CA GLY A 175 -0.32 21.39 -5.12
C GLY A 175 -0.75 22.70 -4.47
N SER A 176 -0.97 22.74 -3.15
CA SER A 176 -1.17 24.00 -2.42
C SER A 176 -0.71 23.88 -0.96
N LEU A 177 -0.41 25.01 -0.33
CA LEU A 177 -0.04 25.03 1.09
C LEU A 177 -1.20 24.55 1.99
N SER A 178 -2.44 24.93 1.69
CA SER A 178 -3.61 24.46 2.45
C SER A 178 -3.78 22.94 2.35
N ALA A 179 -3.60 22.37 1.15
CA ALA A 179 -3.70 20.92 0.96
C ALA A 179 -2.62 20.16 1.75
N LEU A 180 -1.37 20.65 1.73
CA LEU A 180 -0.29 20.10 2.54
C LEU A 180 -0.59 20.17 4.04
N LEU A 181 -1.15 21.29 4.50
CA LEU A 181 -1.51 21.44 5.91
C LEU A 181 -2.67 20.53 6.30
N ASP A 182 -3.67 20.34 5.44
CA ASP A 182 -4.73 19.36 5.67
C ASP A 182 -4.19 17.92 5.72
N ASP A 183 -3.22 17.57 4.86
CA ASP A 183 -2.53 16.28 4.91
C ASP A 183 -1.71 16.09 6.20
N CYS A 184 -1.03 17.15 6.66
CA CYS A 184 -0.38 17.15 7.98
C CYS A 184 -1.38 16.96 9.13
N VAL A 185 -2.58 17.53 9.02
CA VAL A 185 -3.65 17.36 10.01
C VAL A 185 -4.13 15.91 10.01
N ASP A 186 -4.33 15.33 8.83
CA ASP A 186 -4.76 13.95 8.68
C ASP A 186 -3.74 12.98 9.30
N ALA A 187 -2.44 13.17 9.04
CA ALA A 187 -1.37 12.41 9.69
C ALA A 187 -1.31 12.66 11.21
N ALA A 188 -1.61 13.88 11.68
CA ALA A 188 -1.67 14.20 13.10
C ALA A 188 -2.84 13.48 13.80
N VAL A 189 -3.99 13.35 13.14
CA VAL A 189 -5.11 12.57 13.65
C VAL A 189 -4.69 11.12 13.84
N ASP A 190 -4.01 10.50 12.87
CA ASP A 190 -3.55 9.11 13.00
C ASP A 190 -2.60 8.88 14.19
N VAL A 191 -1.70 9.84 14.46
CA VAL A 191 -0.80 9.78 15.63
C VAL A 191 -1.58 9.87 16.95
N LEU A 192 -2.60 10.73 17.01
CA LEU A 192 -3.37 11.00 18.24
C LEU A 192 -4.48 9.98 18.48
N SER A 193 -5.05 9.41 17.42
CA SER A 193 -6.20 8.51 17.49
C SER A 193 -5.86 7.17 18.14
N GLY A 194 -4.62 6.69 17.94
CA GLY A 194 -4.25 5.31 18.27
C GLY A 194 -5.03 4.28 17.43
N PRO A 195 -5.04 3.00 17.82
CA PRO A 195 -5.80 1.97 17.12
C PRO A 195 -7.31 2.24 17.17
N PRO A 196 -8.09 1.73 16.20
CA PRO A 196 -9.55 1.83 16.22
C PRO A 196 -10.16 1.32 17.51
N VAL A 197 -11.18 2.04 17.99
CA VAL A 197 -11.94 1.73 19.20
C VAL A 197 -13.35 1.29 18.87
N TRP A 198 -14.03 0.66 19.83
CA TRP A 198 -15.28 -0.05 19.58
C TRP A 198 -16.47 0.53 20.35
N THR A 199 -16.23 1.34 21.37
CA THR A 199 -17.29 1.93 22.18
C THR A 199 -17.35 3.44 22.02
N GLY A 200 -18.54 4.01 22.24
CA GLY A 200 -18.73 5.47 22.24
C GLY A 200 -17.89 6.18 23.31
N THR A 201 -17.68 5.53 24.46
CA THR A 201 -16.84 6.05 25.55
C THR A 201 -15.37 6.16 25.15
N GLU A 202 -14.82 5.11 24.54
CA GLU A 202 -13.45 5.12 24.02
C GLU A 202 -13.31 6.12 22.86
N PHE A 203 -14.30 6.20 21.98
CA PHE A 203 -14.33 7.18 20.89
C PHE A 203 -14.31 8.61 21.43
N ALA A 204 -15.13 8.92 22.43
CA ALA A 204 -15.15 10.25 23.06
C ALA A 204 -13.80 10.58 23.72
N ALA A 205 -13.11 9.59 24.29
CA ALA A 205 -11.76 9.78 24.82
C ALA A 205 -10.73 10.07 23.71
N ALA A 206 -10.80 9.35 22.59
CA ALA A 206 -9.96 9.60 21.43
C ALA A 206 -10.24 10.98 20.81
N GLN A 207 -11.52 11.37 20.69
CA GLN A 207 -11.94 12.67 20.16
C GLN A 207 -11.42 13.83 21.02
N ARG A 208 -11.45 13.72 22.36
CA ARG A 208 -10.84 14.71 23.24
C ARG A 208 -9.34 14.81 23.01
N ARG A 209 -8.63 13.67 22.98
CA ARG A 209 -7.18 13.64 22.75
C ARG A 209 -6.80 14.27 21.41
N VAL A 210 -7.52 13.95 20.34
CA VAL A 210 -7.34 14.57 19.03
C VAL A 210 -7.59 16.06 19.13
N SER A 211 -8.74 16.50 19.66
CA SER A 211 -9.10 17.93 19.71
C SER A 211 -8.09 18.77 20.48
N GLU A 212 -7.56 18.25 21.60
CA GLU A 212 -6.57 18.93 22.43
C GLU A 212 -5.17 18.93 21.80
N GLY A 213 -4.78 17.82 21.16
CA GLY A 213 -3.42 17.61 20.63
C GLY A 213 -3.21 18.10 19.20
N LEU A 214 -4.28 18.28 18.41
CA LEU A 214 -4.19 18.47 16.96
C LEU A 214 -3.28 19.62 16.52
N PRO A 215 -3.35 20.83 17.14
CA PRO A 215 -2.49 21.93 16.71
C PRO A 215 -0.99 21.62 16.88
N ASN A 216 -0.60 21.08 18.04
CA ASN A 216 0.80 20.79 18.34
C ASN A 216 1.32 19.61 17.51
N ALA A 217 0.52 18.56 17.33
CA ALA A 217 0.90 17.42 16.51
C ALA A 217 1.06 17.80 15.03
N THR A 218 0.16 18.64 14.51
CA THR A 218 0.24 19.13 13.12
C THR A 218 1.50 19.99 12.92
N GLU A 219 1.83 20.87 13.86
CA GLU A 219 3.04 21.71 13.81
C GLU A 219 4.31 20.85 13.82
N ALA A 220 4.38 19.84 14.70
CA ALA A 220 5.51 18.91 14.77
C ALA A 220 5.68 18.05 13.51
N ILE A 221 4.58 17.68 12.85
CA ILE A 221 4.60 16.97 11.56
C ILE A 221 5.10 17.91 10.46
N LEU A 222 4.61 19.15 10.41
CA LEU A 222 5.01 20.14 9.43
C LEU A 222 6.52 20.43 9.46
N GLU A 223 7.13 20.46 10.65
CA GLU A 223 8.59 20.60 10.80
C GLU A 223 9.38 19.46 10.15
N ARG A 224 8.84 18.24 10.13
CA ARG A 224 9.46 17.09 9.45
C ARG A 224 9.24 17.16 7.95
N VAL A 225 8.03 17.52 7.54
CA VAL A 225 7.66 17.74 6.13
C VAL A 225 8.52 18.81 5.48
N GLU A 226 8.82 19.90 6.19
CA GLU A 226 9.69 20.96 5.68
C GLU A 226 11.07 20.43 5.27
N LYS A 227 11.64 19.48 6.02
CA LYS A 227 12.90 18.81 5.66
C LYS A 227 12.75 17.97 4.39
N VAL A 228 11.63 17.27 4.24
CA VAL A 228 11.32 16.49 3.02
C VAL A 228 11.23 17.39 1.81
N VAL A 229 10.50 18.51 1.90
CA VAL A 229 10.31 19.45 0.79
C VAL A 229 11.63 20.17 0.42
N ILE A 230 12.48 20.50 1.40
CA ILE A 230 13.82 21.06 1.13
C ILE A 230 14.68 20.07 0.34
N GLU A 231 14.74 18.80 0.77
CA GLU A 231 15.51 17.78 0.05
C GLU A 231 14.91 17.48 -1.33
N LEU A 232 13.58 17.47 -1.45
CA LEU A 232 12.89 17.33 -2.74
C LEU A 232 13.33 18.43 -3.72
N HIS A 233 13.26 19.70 -3.30
CA HIS A 233 13.67 20.82 -4.13
C HIS A 233 15.14 20.71 -4.55
N THR A 234 16.01 20.33 -3.62
CA THR A 234 17.44 20.14 -3.88
C THR A 234 17.67 19.07 -4.96
N VAL A 235 16.96 17.93 -4.88
CA VAL A 235 17.04 16.87 -5.90
C VAL A 235 16.48 17.34 -7.23
N GLN A 236 15.33 18.01 -7.24
CA GLN A 236 14.68 18.48 -8.46
C GLN A 236 15.54 19.49 -9.23
N VAL A 237 16.22 20.40 -8.54
CA VAL A 237 17.16 21.35 -9.17
C VAL A 237 18.36 20.62 -9.78
N GLY A 238 18.81 19.52 -9.17
CA GLY A 238 19.90 18.72 -9.71
C GLY A 238 19.51 17.86 -10.92
N LEU A 239 18.25 17.41 -11.01
CA LEU A 239 17.79 16.50 -12.06
C LEU A 239 17.71 17.21 -13.42
N PRO A 240 18.50 16.82 -14.43
CA PRO A 240 18.50 17.49 -15.72
C PRO A 240 17.21 17.17 -16.50
N ALA A 241 16.57 18.20 -17.08
CA ALA A 241 15.41 18.03 -17.95
C ALA A 241 15.74 17.13 -19.16
N ASP A 242 16.89 17.36 -19.78
CA ASP A 242 17.42 16.61 -20.92
C ASP A 242 18.76 15.94 -20.53
N PRO A 243 18.73 14.72 -19.96
CA PRO A 243 19.94 13.98 -19.62
C PRO A 243 20.64 13.41 -20.87
N PRO A 244 21.98 13.27 -20.85
CA PRO A 244 22.68 12.50 -21.88
C PRO A 244 22.11 11.08 -22.01
N PRO A 245 22.12 10.45 -23.21
CA PRO A 245 21.52 9.12 -23.41
C PRO A 245 21.98 8.05 -22.43
N ALA A 246 23.26 8.10 -22.00
CA ALA A 246 23.81 7.17 -21.02
C ALA A 246 23.18 7.25 -19.62
N HIS A 247 22.51 8.37 -19.30
CA HIS A 247 21.92 8.66 -17.99
C HIS A 247 20.39 8.71 -18.02
N ALA A 248 19.77 8.62 -19.21
CA ALA A 248 18.35 8.87 -19.38
C ALA A 248 17.47 7.94 -18.53
N GLU A 249 17.72 6.64 -18.56
CA GLU A 249 16.98 5.64 -17.77
C GLU A 249 17.12 5.88 -16.26
N ALA A 250 18.32 6.20 -15.78
CA ALA A 250 18.54 6.48 -14.36
C ALA A 250 17.80 7.73 -13.89
N VAL A 251 17.74 8.78 -14.73
CA VAL A 251 17.00 10.02 -14.41
C VAL A 251 15.49 9.77 -14.43
N VAL A 252 14.98 8.93 -15.33
CA VAL A 252 13.57 8.49 -15.33
C VAL A 252 13.27 7.72 -14.04
N ASP A 253 14.06 6.70 -13.70
CA ASP A 253 13.85 5.93 -12.47
C ASP A 253 13.90 6.81 -11.20
N MET A 254 14.79 7.81 -11.15
CA MET A 254 14.80 8.76 -10.02
C MET A 254 13.53 9.61 -9.95
N ARG A 255 12.96 10.03 -11.09
CA ARG A 255 11.70 10.79 -11.13
C ARG A 255 10.51 9.92 -10.71
N ASP A 256 10.48 8.68 -11.18
CA ASP A 256 9.44 7.72 -10.83
C ASP A 256 9.51 7.38 -9.34
N GLN A 257 10.72 7.18 -8.80
CA GLN A 257 10.94 6.99 -7.37
C GLN A 257 10.44 8.20 -6.55
N ILE A 258 10.76 9.44 -6.95
CA ILE A 258 10.26 10.64 -6.27
C ILE A 258 8.74 10.69 -6.28
N THR A 259 8.12 10.39 -7.43
CA THR A 259 6.66 10.39 -7.60
C THR A 259 5.99 9.34 -6.71
N GLY A 260 6.56 8.14 -6.62
CA GLY A 260 6.06 7.07 -5.76
C GLY A 260 6.27 7.34 -4.26
N LEU A 261 7.36 8.02 -3.88
CA LEU A 261 7.63 8.42 -2.49
C LEU A 261 6.72 9.56 -2.03
N LEU A 262 6.33 10.44 -2.94
CA LEU A 262 5.64 11.70 -2.63
C LEU A 262 4.38 11.89 -3.51
N PRO A 263 3.40 10.98 -3.44
CA PRO A 263 2.10 11.20 -4.07
C PRO A 263 1.38 12.39 -3.40
N ARG A 264 0.25 12.83 -3.98
CA ARG A 264 -0.65 13.73 -3.23
C ARG A 264 -1.16 13.02 -1.98
N GLY A 265 -1.12 13.68 -0.83
CA GLY A 265 -1.43 13.09 0.47
C GLY A 265 -0.28 12.28 1.07
N PHE A 266 0.97 12.52 0.65
CA PHE A 266 2.11 11.70 1.07
C PHE A 266 2.36 11.71 2.58
N VAL A 267 1.96 12.76 3.30
CA VAL A 267 2.24 12.89 4.74
C VAL A 267 1.43 11.86 5.51
N ALA A 268 0.11 11.78 5.27
CA ALA A 268 -0.73 10.75 5.86
C ALA A 268 -0.44 9.36 5.27
N ALA A 269 -0.20 9.27 3.96
CA ALA A 269 0.08 7.98 3.30
C ALA A 269 1.37 7.31 3.80
N ALA A 270 2.46 8.08 3.97
CA ALA A 270 3.70 7.57 4.54
C ALA A 270 3.61 7.37 6.05
N GLY A 271 2.81 8.20 6.73
CA GLY A 271 2.70 8.22 8.18
C GLY A 271 3.86 8.97 8.85
N ALA A 272 3.56 9.55 10.01
CA ALA A 272 4.49 10.45 10.72
C ALA A 272 5.84 9.81 11.10
N ALA A 273 5.90 8.48 11.20
CA ALA A 273 7.12 7.71 11.51
C ALA A 273 8.11 7.72 10.35
N HIS A 274 7.64 7.73 9.09
CA HIS A 274 8.48 7.62 7.90
C HIS A 274 8.87 8.96 7.28
N LEU A 275 8.41 10.11 7.80
CA LEU A 275 8.79 11.42 7.27
C LEU A 275 10.31 11.68 7.31
N GLY A 276 10.98 11.16 8.35
CA GLY A 276 12.44 11.19 8.41
C GLY A 276 13.11 10.31 7.35
N ASP A 277 12.50 9.15 7.06
CA ASP A 277 12.98 8.24 6.02
C ASP A 277 12.78 8.82 4.63
N LEU A 278 11.66 9.51 4.36
CA LEU A 278 11.44 10.20 3.09
C LEU A 278 12.55 11.21 2.77
N ALA A 279 12.93 12.04 3.75
CA ALA A 279 14.06 12.96 3.59
C ALA A 279 15.36 12.20 3.31
N ARG A 280 15.61 11.09 4.01
CA ARG A 280 16.80 10.23 3.80
C ARG A 280 16.81 9.58 2.42
N TYR A 281 15.66 9.13 1.91
CA TYR A 281 15.53 8.54 0.57
C TYR A 281 15.79 9.59 -0.53
N LEU A 282 15.28 10.81 -0.37
CA LEU A 282 15.59 11.93 -1.27
C LEU A 282 17.08 12.27 -1.25
N THR A 283 17.71 12.31 -0.07
CA THR A 283 19.17 12.47 0.02
C THR A 283 19.93 11.33 -0.68
N ALA A 284 19.42 10.08 -0.63
CA ALA A 284 20.03 8.96 -1.35
C ALA A 284 19.90 9.13 -2.88
N ILE A 285 18.76 9.59 -3.38
CA ILE A 285 18.54 9.94 -4.79
C ILE A 285 19.53 11.02 -5.23
N ARG A 286 19.69 12.09 -4.42
CA ARG A 286 20.67 13.15 -4.68
C ARG A 286 22.10 12.60 -4.84
N ARG A 287 22.51 11.73 -3.91
CA ARG A 287 23.85 11.10 -3.94
C ARG A 287 24.03 10.18 -5.15
N ARG A 288 22.97 9.46 -5.55
CA ARG A 288 22.99 8.66 -6.78
C ARG A 288 23.23 9.58 -7.99
N LEU A 289 22.49 10.67 -8.09
CA LEU A 289 22.61 11.63 -9.19
C LEU A 289 24.02 12.25 -9.28
N GLU A 290 24.58 12.68 -8.14
CA GLU A 290 25.94 13.26 -8.06
C GLU A 290 27.03 12.26 -8.52
N ARG A 291 26.83 10.95 -8.30
CA ARG A 291 27.80 9.89 -8.63
C ARG A 291 27.56 9.23 -9.98
N LEU A 292 26.38 9.41 -10.58
CA LEU A 292 25.99 8.77 -11.83
C LEU A 292 27.04 8.91 -12.96
N PRO A 293 27.66 10.09 -13.19
CA PRO A 293 28.65 10.24 -14.25
C PRO A 293 29.93 9.40 -14.07
N GLN A 294 30.23 8.96 -12.85
CA GLN A 294 31.49 8.26 -12.53
C GLN A 294 31.43 6.78 -12.94
N ALA A 295 30.25 6.14 -12.86
CA ALA A 295 30.07 4.73 -13.18
C ALA A 295 28.66 4.40 -13.69
N PRO A 296 28.25 4.87 -14.89
CA PRO A 296 26.90 4.68 -15.41
C PRO A 296 26.49 3.20 -15.57
N SER A 297 27.44 2.32 -15.97
CA SER A 297 27.15 0.89 -16.10
C SER A 297 26.83 0.24 -14.76
N ALA A 298 27.60 0.57 -13.71
CA ALA A 298 27.36 0.03 -12.37
C ALA A 298 26.06 0.57 -11.76
N ASP A 299 25.64 1.80 -12.12
CA ASP A 299 24.32 2.32 -11.76
C ASP A 299 23.21 1.50 -12.42
N ARG A 300 23.34 1.22 -13.73
CA ARG A 300 22.38 0.41 -14.49
C ARG A 300 22.21 -0.99 -13.88
N ASP A 301 23.30 -1.66 -13.53
CA ASP A 301 23.26 -3.00 -12.90
C ASP A 301 22.53 -2.97 -11.54
N ARG A 302 22.76 -1.93 -10.74
CA ARG A 302 22.05 -1.73 -9.46
C ARG A 302 20.57 -1.42 -9.67
N MET A 303 20.26 -0.59 -10.65
CA MET A 303 18.89 -0.22 -11.01
C MET A 303 18.09 -1.45 -11.44
N GLN A 304 18.67 -2.31 -12.29
CA GLN A 304 18.00 -3.54 -12.74
C GLN A 304 17.63 -4.46 -11.57
N ARG A 305 18.52 -4.62 -10.59
CA ARG A 305 18.24 -5.41 -9.37
C ARG A 305 17.05 -4.86 -8.59
N VAL A 306 16.89 -3.54 -8.56
CA VAL A 306 15.74 -2.90 -7.90
C VAL A 306 14.47 -3.08 -8.71
N HIS A 307 14.53 -2.96 -10.05
CA HIS A 307 13.37 -3.17 -10.92
C HIS A 307 12.82 -4.58 -10.80
N THR A 308 13.67 -5.61 -10.77
CA THR A 308 13.22 -6.99 -10.54
C THR A 308 12.49 -7.18 -9.20
N LEU A 309 12.94 -6.51 -8.13
CA LEU A 309 12.23 -6.53 -6.85
C LEU A 309 10.91 -5.76 -6.89
N GLN A 310 10.87 -4.64 -7.62
CA GLN A 310 9.66 -3.83 -7.79
C GLN A 310 8.61 -4.60 -8.59
N GLU A 311 9.00 -5.27 -9.67
CA GLU A 311 8.14 -6.14 -10.47
C GLU A 311 7.53 -7.25 -9.61
N ALA A 312 8.35 -7.94 -8.80
CA ALA A 312 7.84 -8.98 -7.89
C ALA A 312 6.87 -8.43 -6.84
N TYR A 313 7.10 -7.21 -6.34
CA TYR A 313 6.19 -6.55 -5.41
C TYR A 313 4.88 -6.11 -6.09
N ASP A 314 4.95 -5.59 -7.32
CA ASP A 314 3.80 -5.16 -8.08
C ASP A 314 2.92 -6.37 -8.48
N ASP A 315 3.53 -7.51 -8.83
CA ASP A 315 2.85 -8.78 -9.07
C ASP A 315 2.14 -9.29 -7.80
N LEU A 316 2.81 -9.22 -6.64
CA LEU A 316 2.21 -9.54 -5.35
C LEU A 316 0.97 -8.68 -5.11
N VAL A 317 1.09 -7.35 -5.18
CA VAL A 317 -0.03 -6.42 -4.97
C VAL A 317 -1.15 -6.68 -5.98
N GLY A 318 -0.80 -6.94 -7.23
CA GLY A 318 -1.74 -7.26 -8.30
C GLY A 318 -2.51 -8.57 -8.11
N ALA A 319 -1.96 -9.52 -7.35
CA ALA A 319 -2.59 -10.80 -7.03
C ALA A 319 -3.52 -10.75 -5.80
N LEU A 320 -3.37 -9.73 -4.94
CA LEU A 320 -4.14 -9.60 -3.70
C LEU A 320 -5.45 -8.85 -3.90
N SER A 321 -6.43 -9.09 -3.01
CA SER A 321 -7.62 -8.24 -2.92
C SER A 321 -7.23 -6.83 -2.45
N PRO A 322 -7.99 -5.78 -2.78
CA PRO A 322 -7.66 -4.42 -2.37
C PRO A 322 -7.45 -4.26 -0.86
N GLY A 323 -8.24 -4.96 -0.03
CA GLY A 323 -8.10 -4.94 1.43
C GLY A 323 -6.80 -5.60 1.90
N ARG A 324 -6.43 -6.75 1.30
CA ARG A 324 -5.21 -7.47 1.67
C ARG A 324 -3.94 -6.74 1.18
N ALA A 325 -4.00 -6.12 0.01
CA ALA A 325 -2.92 -5.28 -0.53
C ALA A 325 -2.63 -4.04 0.34
N ALA A 326 -3.62 -3.54 1.08
CA ALA A 326 -3.48 -2.39 1.98
C ALA A 326 -2.91 -2.75 3.37
N ALA A 327 -2.69 -4.04 3.65
CA ALA A 327 -2.18 -4.50 4.93
C ALA A 327 -0.76 -3.98 5.21
N ASP A 328 -0.41 -3.88 6.50
CA ASP A 328 0.84 -3.27 6.95
C ASP A 328 2.08 -4.08 6.48
N ASP A 329 2.01 -5.41 6.50
CA ASP A 329 3.08 -6.31 6.06
C ASP A 329 3.38 -6.21 4.55
N VAL A 330 2.37 -5.98 3.72
CA VAL A 330 2.54 -5.71 2.28
C VAL A 330 3.19 -4.35 2.07
N ARG A 331 2.68 -3.30 2.74
CA ARG A 331 3.24 -1.94 2.64
C ARG A 331 4.70 -1.87 3.14
N ASP A 332 5.05 -2.68 4.14
CA ASP A 332 6.42 -2.79 4.64
C ASP A 332 7.42 -3.25 3.57
N ILE A 333 7.00 -4.07 2.60
CA ILE A 333 7.87 -4.53 1.50
C ILE A 333 8.27 -3.35 0.62
N ALA A 334 7.35 -2.42 0.31
CA ALA A 334 7.67 -1.20 -0.44
C ALA A 334 8.74 -0.36 0.28
N TRP A 335 8.67 -0.26 1.62
CA TRP A 335 9.71 0.41 2.41
C TRP A 335 11.03 -0.35 2.36
N MET A 336 11.02 -1.68 2.45
CA MET A 336 12.24 -2.48 2.30
C MET A 336 12.92 -2.25 0.94
N ILE A 337 12.16 -2.08 -0.14
CA ILE A 337 12.72 -1.70 -1.45
C ILE A 337 13.42 -0.35 -1.37
N GLN A 338 12.83 0.66 -0.72
CA GLN A 338 13.49 1.96 -0.53
C GLN A 338 14.76 1.87 0.31
N GLU A 339 14.75 1.05 1.37
CA GLU A 339 15.96 0.76 2.15
C GLU A 339 17.04 0.09 1.31
N PHE A 340 16.65 -0.84 0.44
CA PHE A 340 17.57 -1.47 -0.49
C PHE A 340 18.19 -0.46 -1.46
N ARG A 341 17.40 0.48 -1.98
CA ARG A 341 17.91 1.60 -2.78
C ARG A 341 18.97 2.41 -1.99
N VAL A 342 18.71 2.77 -0.72
CA VAL A 342 19.72 3.45 0.12
C VAL A 342 21.00 2.62 0.26
N SER A 343 20.89 1.31 0.45
CA SER A 343 22.04 0.40 0.58
C SER A 343 22.91 0.32 -0.69
N LEU A 344 22.33 0.57 -1.87
CA LEU A 344 23.04 0.51 -3.14
C LEU A 344 23.78 1.82 -3.47
N TRP A 345 23.17 2.97 -3.18
CA TRP A 345 23.69 4.27 -3.63
C TRP A 345 24.24 5.16 -2.50
N ALA A 346 23.82 4.93 -1.27
CA ALA A 346 24.08 5.84 -0.16
C ALA A 346 24.31 5.13 1.19
N GLN A 347 25.09 4.05 1.21
CA GLN A 347 25.38 3.22 2.41
C GLN A 347 25.72 4.01 3.69
N GLN A 348 26.41 5.15 3.56
CA GLN A 348 26.78 6.03 4.67
C GLN A 348 25.58 6.65 5.41
N LEU A 349 24.39 6.67 4.81
CA LEU A 349 23.15 7.12 5.47
C LEU A 349 22.59 6.08 6.44
N GLY A 350 23.04 4.82 6.32
CA GLY A 350 22.52 3.70 7.10
C GLY A 350 21.10 3.28 6.71
N THR A 351 20.73 2.08 7.12
CA THR A 351 19.37 1.57 7.08
C THR A 351 18.94 1.21 8.52
N PRO A 352 17.68 1.48 8.92
CA PRO A 352 17.21 1.18 10.28
C PRO A 352 17.27 -0.32 10.61
N LYS A 353 17.12 -1.17 9.58
CA LYS A 353 17.20 -2.63 9.66
C LYS A 353 18.10 -3.16 8.53
N PRO A 354 18.76 -4.30 8.70
CA PRO A 354 19.50 -4.95 7.62
C PRO A 354 18.57 -5.32 6.45
N VAL A 355 18.94 -4.94 5.22
CA VAL A 355 18.14 -5.18 4.00
C VAL A 355 18.98 -5.87 2.93
N SER A 356 18.36 -6.74 2.14
CA SER A 356 18.95 -7.40 0.96
C SER A 356 17.83 -7.94 0.07
N GLU A 357 18.13 -8.26 -1.20
CA GLU A 357 17.20 -8.93 -2.12
C GLU A 357 16.56 -10.18 -1.48
N GLN A 358 17.39 -11.06 -0.90
CA GLN A 358 16.89 -12.27 -0.26
C GLN A 358 15.91 -11.99 0.89
N ARG A 359 16.09 -10.90 1.64
CA ARG A 359 15.15 -10.53 2.71
C ARG A 359 13.84 -10.01 2.15
N ILE A 360 13.88 -9.27 1.04
CA ILE A 360 12.69 -8.76 0.36
C ILE A 360 11.89 -9.92 -0.23
N TYR A 361 12.53 -10.85 -0.95
CA TYR A 361 11.85 -12.04 -1.45
C TYR A 361 11.21 -12.87 -0.35
N ARG A 362 11.91 -13.10 0.77
CA ARG A 362 11.31 -13.80 1.93
C ARG A 362 10.09 -13.08 2.50
N ALA A 363 10.05 -11.76 2.46
CA ALA A 363 8.89 -11.00 2.91
C ALA A 363 7.72 -11.14 1.92
N ILE A 364 8.00 -11.15 0.62
CA ILE A 364 7.02 -11.43 -0.44
C ILE A 364 6.44 -12.84 -0.26
N ASP A 365 7.30 -13.85 -0.11
CA ASP A 365 6.89 -15.26 0.06
C ASP A 365 5.99 -15.43 1.31
N ALA A 366 6.30 -14.74 2.40
CA ALA A 366 5.53 -14.80 3.65
C ALA A 366 4.12 -14.18 3.52
N VAL A 367 3.88 -13.31 2.54
CA VAL A 367 2.53 -12.77 2.27
C VAL A 367 1.70 -13.75 1.45
N LEU A 368 2.35 -14.55 0.60
CA LEU A 368 1.72 -15.54 -0.27
C LEU A 368 1.42 -16.87 0.43
N SER A 369 2.17 -17.20 1.49
CA SER A 369 1.93 -18.35 2.37
C SER A 369 0.75 -18.12 3.32
#